data_AF-A0AAU4CQ28-F1
#
_entry.id   AF-A0AAU4CQ28-F1
#
_cell.length_a   1.000
_cell.length_b   1.000
_cell.length_c   1.000
_cell.angle_alpha   90.00
_cell.angle_beta   90.00
_cell.angle_gamma   90.00
#
_symmetry.space_group_name_H-M   'P 1'
#
loop_
_entity.id
_entity.type
_entity.pdbx_description
1 polymer ?
#
loop_
_entity_poly.entity_id
_entity_poly.type
_entity_poly.pdbx_seq_one_letter_code
_entity_poly.pdbx_strand_id
1 'polypeptide(L)'
;MKPPAASAAFAGPFALGTVSALDGAPFPTLVTPDRRALDLRRALAAPDLTIRTLLERWDELLPRLHELAATAPPDASPDASPDATSNASPDTVSNASPDTVSNVSSDTVSNVSSDTVSNVSSDASSDAWQPLDGLRVHAPVEPRQIFQSGANYRQHVIDLEVAHRSPDDPRSVAEARAEIAAVMDRRAAEDLPYVFIGLPSAITGPYDDVVLPSWAEQPDWELELAAVISRPAYRVSVEEAMDHVAGYTIANDLTDRATVFRRDMKAIGTDWLRSKNAPGFTPLGPWIVPAGSVADSGDLRVTLKLNGETMQDESTKDMLFGVARLVSYASRTARLLPGDLVLTGSPAGNGMHWGRLLRGGDVMDGSITGLGAQRTRCVAEESAS
;
A
#
# COMPACT_ATOMS: atom_id res chain seq x y z
N MET A 1 -0.11 22.97 4.88
CA MET A 1 0.67 22.34 3.79
C MET A 1 -0.32 21.45 3.03
N LYS A 2 -0.43 21.56 1.70
CA LYS A 2 -1.35 20.71 0.93
C LYS A 2 -0.85 19.25 1.07
N PRO A 3 -1.72 18.27 1.40
CA PRO A 3 -1.29 16.88 1.44
C PRO A 3 -0.71 16.48 0.08
N PRO A 4 0.31 15.61 0.04
CA PRO A 4 0.83 15.11 -1.23
C PRO A 4 -0.30 14.49 -2.05
N ALA A 5 -0.27 14.65 -3.37
CA ALA A 5 -1.24 13.98 -4.24
C ALA A 5 -1.13 12.47 -4.01
N ALA A 6 -2.22 11.83 -3.60
CA ALA A 6 -2.22 10.39 -3.35
C ALA A 6 -1.81 9.65 -4.62
N SER A 7 -0.88 8.72 -4.56
CA SER A 7 -0.49 7.94 -5.74
C SER A 7 -1.62 6.99 -6.14
N ALA A 8 -2.12 7.11 -7.38
CA ALA A 8 -3.04 6.13 -7.99
C ALA A 8 -2.27 5.05 -8.79
N ALA A 9 -0.94 5.01 -8.68
CA ALA A 9 -0.12 4.06 -9.41
C ALA A 9 -0.20 2.68 -8.76
N PHE A 10 -1.21 1.90 -9.14
CA PHE A 10 -1.37 0.49 -8.79
C PHE A 10 -1.62 -0.36 -10.03
N ALA A 11 -1.48 -1.68 -9.88
CA ALA A 11 -1.70 -2.64 -10.95
C ALA A 11 -3.19 -2.97 -11.13
N GLY A 12 -3.60 -3.18 -12.38
CA GLY A 12 -4.95 -3.61 -12.71
C GLY A 12 -5.97 -2.47 -12.85
N PRO A 13 -7.24 -2.83 -13.09
CA PRO A 13 -8.28 -1.87 -13.46
C PRO A 13 -8.81 -1.06 -12.28
N PHE A 14 -8.66 -1.56 -11.06
CA PHE A 14 -9.09 -0.86 -9.85
C PHE A 14 -8.32 -1.33 -8.61
N ALA A 15 -8.40 -0.51 -7.56
CA ALA A 15 -8.05 -0.90 -6.21
C ALA A 15 -9.15 -0.44 -5.23
N LEU A 16 -9.15 -1.01 -4.02
CA LEU A 16 -10.07 -0.63 -2.96
C LEU A 16 -9.36 0.24 -1.93
N GLY A 17 -10.11 1.17 -1.33
CA GLY A 17 -9.59 1.99 -0.25
C GLY A 17 -10.69 2.57 0.60
N THR A 18 -10.29 3.36 1.59
CA THR A 18 -11.18 4.17 2.39
C THR A 18 -10.74 5.62 2.25
N VAL A 19 -11.65 6.50 1.85
CA VAL A 19 -11.37 7.92 1.62
C VAL A 19 -12.43 8.79 2.27
N SER A 20 -12.15 10.08 2.44
CA SER A 20 -13.14 11.05 2.88
C SER A 20 -12.95 12.39 2.19
N ALA A 21 -14.00 13.21 2.13
CA ALA A 21 -13.79 14.65 2.02
C ALA A 21 -13.02 15.15 3.26
N LEU A 22 -12.38 16.32 3.19
CA LEU A 22 -11.54 16.84 4.29
C LEU A 22 -12.25 16.86 5.65
N ASP A 23 -13.53 17.25 5.66
CA ASP A 23 -14.38 17.31 6.86
C ASP A 23 -15.52 16.27 6.86
N GLY A 24 -15.44 15.28 5.96
CA GLY A 24 -16.48 14.26 5.77
C GLY A 24 -16.19 12.96 6.52
N ALA A 25 -17.23 12.16 6.74
CA ALA A 25 -17.06 10.79 7.23
C ALA A 25 -16.34 9.92 6.18
N PRO A 26 -15.42 9.02 6.60
CA PRO A 26 -14.80 8.05 5.70
C PRO A 26 -15.81 7.12 5.04
N PHE A 27 -15.51 6.69 3.81
CA PHE A 27 -16.33 5.78 3.04
C PHE A 27 -15.50 4.79 2.22
N PRO A 28 -16.01 3.56 2.00
CA PRO A 28 -15.36 2.59 1.14
C PRO A 28 -15.41 3.08 -0.31
N THR A 29 -14.26 3.06 -0.98
CA THR A 29 -14.13 3.53 -2.34
C THR A 29 -13.52 2.46 -3.24
N LEU A 30 -13.99 2.43 -4.47
CA LEU A 30 -13.26 1.85 -5.59
C LEU A 30 -12.49 2.98 -6.27
N VAL A 31 -11.22 2.74 -6.57
CA VAL A 31 -10.33 3.71 -7.20
C VAL A 31 -9.80 3.15 -8.51
N THR A 32 -9.68 3.97 -9.56
CA THR A 32 -9.04 3.58 -10.84
C THR A 32 -7.67 4.22 -11.01
N PRO A 33 -6.81 3.67 -11.89
CA PRO A 33 -5.50 4.26 -12.21
C PRO A 33 -5.59 5.71 -12.70
N ASP A 34 -6.70 6.07 -13.35
CA ASP A 34 -7.02 7.43 -13.81
C ASP A 34 -7.48 8.38 -12.69
N ARG A 35 -7.15 8.07 -11.43
CA ARG A 35 -7.43 8.89 -10.25
C ARG A 35 -8.93 9.19 -10.08
N ARG A 36 -9.78 8.22 -10.35
CA ARG A 36 -11.22 8.30 -10.05
C ARG A 36 -11.55 7.54 -8.78
N ALA A 37 -12.45 8.10 -7.98
CA ALA A 37 -13.00 7.46 -6.79
C ALA A 37 -14.52 7.31 -6.93
N LEU A 38 -15.05 6.16 -6.52
CA LEU A 38 -16.48 5.85 -6.49
C LEU A 38 -16.88 5.40 -5.09
N ASP A 39 -17.86 6.08 -4.47
CA ASP A 39 -18.43 5.65 -3.18
C ASP A 39 -19.22 4.35 -3.37
N LEU A 40 -18.68 3.26 -2.83
CA LEU A 40 -19.24 1.93 -2.99
C LEU A 40 -20.55 1.74 -2.23
N ARG A 41 -20.84 2.55 -1.21
CA ARG A 41 -22.13 2.50 -0.48
C ARG A 41 -23.27 2.85 -1.42
N ARG A 42 -23.07 3.87 -2.26
CA ARG A 42 -24.07 4.32 -3.25
C ARG A 42 -24.12 3.37 -4.43
N ALA A 43 -22.96 3.06 -5.02
CA ALA A 43 -22.88 2.22 -6.21
C ALA A 43 -23.41 0.79 -6.01
N LEU A 44 -23.39 0.28 -4.78
CA LEU A 44 -23.91 -1.04 -4.42
C LEU A 44 -25.21 -0.99 -3.60
N ALA A 45 -25.82 0.19 -3.44
CA ALA A 45 -27.03 0.41 -2.64
C ALA A 45 -26.93 -0.19 -1.21
N ALA A 46 -25.77 -0.02 -0.56
CA ALA A 46 -25.41 -0.56 0.74
C ALA A 46 -24.90 0.55 1.67
N PRO A 47 -25.78 1.28 2.38
CA PRO A 47 -25.41 2.48 3.15
C PRO A 47 -24.41 2.21 4.28
N ASP A 48 -24.42 1.01 4.86
CA ASP A 48 -23.54 0.61 5.97
C ASP A 48 -22.29 -0.17 5.49
N LEU A 49 -22.01 -0.15 4.18
CA LEU A 49 -20.86 -0.85 3.63
C LEU A 49 -19.55 -0.27 4.18
N THR A 50 -18.63 -1.16 4.52
CA THR A 50 -17.22 -0.87 4.82
C THR A 50 -16.37 -1.77 3.94
N ILE A 51 -15.06 -1.48 3.81
CA ILE A 51 -14.16 -2.39 3.08
C ILE A 51 -14.12 -3.78 3.72
N ARG A 52 -14.19 -3.89 5.05
CA ARG A 52 -14.23 -5.19 5.73
C ARG A 52 -15.50 -5.98 5.40
N THR A 53 -16.69 -5.34 5.46
CA THR A 53 -17.95 -6.03 5.13
C THR A 53 -18.10 -6.31 3.64
N LEU A 54 -17.41 -5.55 2.77
CA LEU A 54 -17.24 -5.90 1.36
C LEU A 54 -16.38 -7.17 1.21
N LEU A 55 -15.25 -7.27 1.92
CA LEU A 55 -14.36 -8.44 1.89
C LEU A 55 -15.06 -9.71 2.40
N GLU A 56 -15.99 -9.60 3.36
CA GLU A 56 -16.85 -10.72 3.79
C GLU A 56 -17.76 -11.28 2.67
N ARG A 57 -17.98 -10.49 1.60
CA ARG A 57 -18.77 -10.84 0.41
C ARG A 57 -17.92 -10.81 -0.88
N TRP A 58 -16.62 -11.05 -0.76
CA TRP A 58 -15.66 -10.85 -1.86
C TRP A 58 -16.04 -11.56 -3.16
N ASP A 59 -16.42 -12.84 -3.09
CA ASP A 59 -16.75 -13.64 -4.27
C ASP A 59 -18.00 -13.16 -5.01
N GLU A 60 -18.97 -12.65 -4.25
CA GLU A 60 -20.21 -12.09 -4.78
C GLU A 60 -19.94 -10.74 -5.45
N LEU A 61 -19.13 -9.89 -4.80
CA LEU A 61 -18.95 -8.51 -5.21
C LEU A 61 -17.82 -8.30 -6.21
N LEU A 62 -16.82 -9.19 -6.28
CA LEU A 62 -15.68 -9.03 -7.18
C LEU A 62 -16.07 -8.84 -8.66
N PRO A 63 -16.96 -9.66 -9.26
CA PRO A 63 -17.42 -9.42 -10.63
C PRO A 63 -18.09 -8.04 -10.79
N ARG A 64 -18.88 -7.63 -9.79
CA ARG A 64 -19.55 -6.33 -9.79
C ARG A 64 -18.56 -5.16 -9.68
N LEU A 65 -17.49 -5.31 -8.91
CA LEU A 65 -16.43 -4.30 -8.81
C LEU A 65 -15.70 -4.12 -10.16
N HIS A 66 -15.46 -5.21 -10.89
CA HIS A 66 -14.92 -5.13 -12.26
C HIS A 66 -15.87 -4.39 -13.21
N GLU A 67 -17.17 -4.70 -13.18
CA GLU A 67 -18.17 -3.98 -13.97
C GLU A 67 -18.20 -2.48 -13.65
N LEU A 68 -18.19 -2.12 -12.36
CA LEU A 68 -18.16 -0.72 -11.92
C LEU A 68 -16.90 -0.03 -12.43
N ALA A 69 -15.71 -0.62 -12.23
CA ALA A 69 -14.45 -0.05 -12.70
C ALA A 69 -14.44 0.24 -14.21
N ALA A 70 -15.07 -0.61 -15.03
CA ALA A 70 -15.18 -0.42 -16.47
C ALA A 70 -16.06 0.79 -16.88
N THR A 71 -16.84 1.35 -15.96
CA THR A 71 -17.66 2.55 -16.19
C THR A 71 -16.93 3.86 -15.85
N ALA A 72 -15.69 3.79 -15.35
CA ALA A 72 -14.96 4.97 -14.93
C ALA A 72 -14.71 5.93 -16.10
N PRO A 73 -14.97 7.24 -15.95
CA PRO A 73 -14.58 8.21 -16.96
C PRO A 73 -13.05 8.34 -16.97
N PRO A 74 -12.43 8.58 -18.15
CA PRO A 74 -10.99 8.83 -18.26
C PRO A 74 -10.57 10.05 -17.44
N ASP A 75 -9.28 10.22 -17.14
CA ASP A 75 -8.74 11.26 -16.25
C ASP A 75 -9.29 12.69 -16.58
N ALA A 76 -9.57 13.49 -15.53
CA ALA A 76 -10.07 14.87 -15.63
C ALA A 76 -9.01 15.90 -15.19
N SER A 77 -7.74 15.50 -15.13
CA SER A 77 -6.65 16.46 -15.02
C SER A 77 -6.81 17.56 -16.09
N PRO A 78 -6.81 18.86 -15.71
CA PRO A 78 -7.02 19.97 -16.65
C PRO A 78 -5.93 20.14 -17.73
N ASP A 79 -4.95 19.23 -17.82
CA ASP A 79 -3.72 19.38 -18.60
C ASP A 79 -3.44 18.21 -19.56
N ALA A 80 -4.46 17.39 -19.87
CA ALA A 80 -4.37 16.43 -20.97
C ALA A 80 -4.37 17.17 -22.32
N SER A 81 -3.22 17.70 -22.70
CA SER A 81 -2.96 18.19 -24.06
C SER A 81 -3.15 17.03 -25.05
N PRO A 82 -3.99 17.18 -26.09
CA PRO A 82 -4.17 16.15 -27.09
C PRO A 82 -3.06 16.28 -28.12
N ASP A 83 -1.89 15.70 -27.88
CA ASP A 83 -0.90 15.55 -28.95
C ASP A 83 -0.05 14.29 -28.76
N ALA A 84 -0.55 13.20 -29.34
CA ALA A 84 0.26 12.04 -29.71
C ALA A 84 -0.32 11.41 -30.98
N THR A 85 -0.38 12.18 -32.08
CA THR A 85 -0.47 11.61 -33.42
C THR A 85 0.91 11.60 -34.08
N SER A 86 1.45 10.39 -34.22
CA SER A 86 2.36 9.92 -35.28
C SER A 86 3.34 10.93 -35.88
N ASN A 87 4.60 10.88 -35.43
CA ASN A 87 5.72 11.46 -36.17
C ASN A 87 6.30 10.38 -37.10
N ALA A 88 5.81 10.35 -38.35
CA ALA A 88 6.46 9.62 -39.44
C ALA A 88 7.39 10.59 -40.19
N SER A 89 8.61 10.12 -40.47
CA SER A 89 9.69 10.84 -41.16
C SER A 89 9.26 11.51 -42.48
N PRO A 90 9.84 12.67 -42.86
CA PRO A 90 9.54 13.30 -44.14
C PRO A 90 10.53 12.85 -45.22
N ASP A 91 10.02 12.28 -46.31
CA ASP A 91 10.71 12.19 -47.60
C ASP A 91 10.02 13.12 -48.63
N THR A 92 10.79 14.12 -49.05
CA THR A 92 10.89 14.77 -50.36
C THR A 92 9.66 15.07 -51.26
N VAL A 93 9.46 16.38 -51.47
CA VAL A 93 9.30 17.13 -52.75
C VAL A 93 8.14 16.79 -53.70
N SER A 94 7.18 17.71 -53.87
CA SER A 94 7.00 18.49 -55.12
C SER A 94 5.73 19.38 -55.14
N ASN A 95 5.97 20.70 -55.28
CA ASN A 95 5.38 21.66 -56.24
C ASN A 95 3.85 21.69 -56.51
N ALA A 96 3.17 22.81 -56.16
CA ALA A 96 2.46 23.70 -57.11
C ALA A 96 1.64 24.83 -56.41
N SER A 97 1.84 26.03 -56.95
CA SER A 97 1.20 27.37 -56.89
C SER A 97 -0.04 27.74 -56.05
N PRO A 98 -0.15 29.04 -55.66
CA PRO A 98 -1.27 29.63 -54.91
C PRO A 98 -2.29 30.35 -55.81
N ASP A 99 -3.53 30.50 -55.33
CA ASP A 99 -4.58 31.45 -55.77
C ASP A 99 -5.83 31.11 -54.91
N THR A 100 -6.67 31.96 -54.33
CA THR A 100 -7.01 33.38 -54.50
C THR A 100 -7.70 33.85 -53.21
N VAL A 101 -7.52 35.13 -52.86
CA VAL A 101 -8.27 35.84 -51.82
C VAL A 101 -9.58 36.38 -52.41
N SER A 102 -10.72 36.22 -51.74
CA SER A 102 -11.83 37.18 -51.88
C SER A 102 -12.80 37.18 -50.69
N ASN A 103 -12.92 38.38 -50.12
CA ASN A 103 -13.99 38.91 -49.27
C ASN A 103 -15.41 38.48 -49.68
N VAL A 104 -16.36 38.50 -48.72
CA VAL A 104 -17.47 39.48 -48.67
C VAL A 104 -18.37 39.22 -47.43
N SER A 105 -18.45 40.28 -46.62
CA SER A 105 -19.55 40.92 -45.87
C SER A 105 -20.62 40.16 -45.06
N SER A 106 -20.66 40.58 -43.79
CA SER A 106 -21.79 41.06 -42.96
C SER A 106 -23.22 41.01 -43.51
N ASP A 107 -24.14 40.41 -42.73
CA ASP A 107 -25.13 41.13 -41.92
C ASP A 107 -26.25 40.18 -41.48
N THR A 108 -26.66 40.26 -40.21
CA THR A 108 -28.04 40.59 -39.78
C THR A 108 -28.34 39.96 -38.42
N VAL A 109 -28.64 40.85 -37.47
CA VAL A 109 -29.20 40.60 -36.16
C VAL A 109 -30.69 40.27 -36.29
N SER A 110 -31.16 39.23 -35.60
CA SER A 110 -32.55 39.17 -35.17
C SER A 110 -32.70 38.46 -33.83
N ASN A 111 -33.14 39.24 -32.85
CA ASN A 111 -33.63 38.87 -31.54
C ASN A 111 -34.91 38.02 -31.65
N VAL A 112 -35.00 36.93 -30.89
CA VAL A 112 -36.29 36.42 -30.38
C VAL A 112 -36.06 35.89 -28.95
N SER A 113 -36.74 36.51 -27.99
CA SER A 113 -36.87 36.04 -26.61
C SER A 113 -37.84 34.88 -26.53
N SER A 114 -37.57 33.92 -25.64
CA SER A 114 -38.62 33.13 -25.00
C SER A 114 -38.25 32.76 -23.57
N ASP A 115 -39.17 33.14 -22.69
CA ASP A 115 -39.25 32.99 -21.25
C ASP A 115 -38.99 31.57 -20.68
N THR A 116 -38.51 31.61 -19.43
CA THR A 116 -38.81 30.71 -18.30
C THR A 116 -38.53 29.22 -18.47
N VAL A 117 -37.37 28.79 -17.95
CA VAL A 117 -37.29 27.51 -17.20
C VAL A 117 -36.60 27.79 -15.88
N SER A 118 -37.39 27.76 -14.82
CA SER A 118 -36.94 27.63 -13.43
C SER A 118 -36.10 26.37 -13.29
N ASN A 119 -34.78 26.50 -13.21
CA ASN A 119 -33.91 25.37 -12.92
C ASN A 119 -33.78 25.22 -11.41
N VAL A 120 -34.72 24.49 -10.82
CA VAL A 120 -34.51 23.81 -9.55
C VAL A 120 -33.54 22.66 -9.84
N SER A 121 -32.24 22.89 -9.69
CA SER A 121 -31.27 21.78 -9.69
C SER A 121 -31.21 21.19 -8.28
N SER A 122 -32.16 20.31 -8.00
CA SER A 122 -32.08 19.32 -6.93
C SER A 122 -30.97 18.30 -7.24
N ASP A 123 -29.86 18.39 -6.52
CA ASP A 123 -29.18 17.28 -5.82
C ASP A 123 -29.24 15.86 -6.43
N ALA A 124 -28.84 15.69 -7.69
CA ALA A 124 -28.89 14.40 -8.42
C ALA A 124 -27.54 13.94 -9.01
N SER A 125 -26.39 14.37 -8.48
CA SER A 125 -25.07 13.92 -8.97
C SER A 125 -24.27 13.09 -7.96
N SER A 126 -24.94 12.43 -7.02
CA SER A 126 -24.29 11.75 -5.90
C SER A 126 -23.84 10.31 -6.23
N ASP A 127 -24.27 9.74 -7.35
CA ASP A 127 -23.91 8.40 -7.86
C ASP A 127 -22.75 8.43 -8.88
N ALA A 128 -22.05 9.56 -8.98
CA ALA A 128 -21.03 9.78 -9.98
C ALA A 128 -19.62 9.53 -9.43
N TRP A 129 -18.74 9.05 -10.32
CA TRP A 129 -17.30 9.10 -10.14
C TRP A 129 -16.85 10.53 -9.82
N GLN A 130 -15.95 10.67 -8.84
CA GLN A 130 -15.34 11.94 -8.48
C GLN A 130 -13.82 11.87 -8.66
N PRO A 131 -13.14 13.00 -8.89
CA PRO A 131 -11.68 13.05 -8.81
C PRO A 131 -11.21 12.58 -7.44
N LEU A 132 -10.17 11.74 -7.43
CA LEU A 132 -9.48 11.34 -6.21
C LEU A 132 -8.77 12.56 -5.57
N ASP A 133 -8.38 13.53 -6.39
CA ASP A 133 -7.75 14.76 -5.94
C ASP A 133 -8.67 15.55 -5.02
N GLY A 134 -8.17 15.88 -3.84
CA GLY A 134 -8.94 16.60 -2.81
C GLY A 134 -9.60 15.68 -1.78
N LEU A 135 -9.59 14.36 -2.00
CA LEU A 135 -9.98 13.40 -0.97
C LEU A 135 -8.79 13.07 -0.06
N ARG A 136 -9.09 12.88 1.23
CA ARG A 136 -8.16 12.28 2.19
C ARG A 136 -8.20 10.77 2.05
N VAL A 137 -7.03 10.14 1.92
CA VAL A 137 -6.87 8.69 1.89
C VAL A 137 -6.54 8.19 3.29
N HIS A 138 -7.30 7.22 3.77
CA HIS A 138 -7.13 6.57 5.06
C HIS A 138 -6.51 5.17 4.88
N ALA A 139 -6.26 4.46 5.98
CA ALA A 139 -5.97 3.04 5.92
C ALA A 139 -7.12 2.32 5.18
N PRO A 140 -6.84 1.42 4.21
CA PRO A 140 -7.87 0.92 3.31
C PRO A 140 -8.86 -0.01 4.00
N VAL A 141 -8.47 -0.66 5.11
CA VAL A 141 -9.30 -1.59 5.86
C VAL A 141 -9.00 -1.47 7.36
N GLU A 142 -10.03 -1.67 8.18
CA GLU A 142 -9.91 -1.89 9.62
C GLU A 142 -9.93 -3.41 9.91
N PRO A 143 -8.77 -4.06 10.07
CA PRO A 143 -8.71 -5.50 10.31
C PRO A 143 -9.22 -5.87 11.71
N ARG A 144 -9.61 -7.12 11.90
CA ARG A 144 -9.82 -7.66 13.26
C ARG A 144 -8.50 -8.16 13.85
N GLN A 145 -7.65 -8.73 13.00
CA GLN A 145 -6.40 -9.37 13.40
C GLN A 145 -5.28 -8.99 12.43
N ILE A 146 -4.06 -8.86 12.97
CA ILE A 146 -2.84 -8.65 12.20
C ILE A 146 -1.86 -9.75 12.59
N PHE A 147 -1.40 -10.50 11.60
CA PHE A 147 -0.34 -11.48 11.74
C PHE A 147 0.89 -10.95 11.05
N GLN A 148 2.04 -10.98 11.73
CA GLN A 148 3.28 -10.38 11.26
C GLN A 148 4.37 -11.43 11.23
N SER A 149 5.20 -11.43 10.19
CA SER A 149 6.26 -12.41 10.01
C SER A 149 7.63 -11.77 10.26
N GLY A 150 8.40 -12.35 11.18
CA GLY A 150 9.76 -11.90 11.46
C GLY A 150 10.81 -12.68 10.70
N ALA A 151 11.93 -12.02 10.36
CA ALA A 151 13.10 -12.67 9.76
C ALA A 151 12.74 -13.50 8.53
N ASN A 152 11.93 -12.95 7.61
CA ASN A 152 11.40 -13.69 6.46
C ASN A 152 12.09 -13.37 5.14
N TYR A 153 13.12 -12.53 5.12
CA TYR A 153 13.91 -12.22 3.93
C TYR A 153 15.33 -12.77 4.09
N ARG A 154 15.76 -13.57 3.12
CA ARG A 154 17.03 -14.31 3.19
C ARG A 154 18.22 -13.37 3.35
N GLN A 155 18.33 -12.37 2.48
CA GLN A 155 19.42 -11.40 2.50
C GLN A 155 19.39 -10.57 3.79
N HIS A 156 18.19 -10.19 4.25
CA HIS A 156 18.01 -9.48 5.51
C HIS A 156 18.56 -10.26 6.71
N VAL A 157 18.21 -11.54 6.83
CA VAL A 157 18.68 -12.38 7.95
C VAL A 157 20.18 -12.63 7.87
N ILE A 158 20.73 -12.82 6.66
CA ILE A 158 22.18 -12.94 6.47
C ILE A 158 22.90 -11.70 7.00
N ASP A 159 22.45 -10.49 6.66
CA ASP A 159 23.11 -9.26 7.08
C ASP A 159 23.00 -9.04 8.59
N LEU A 160 21.85 -9.37 9.19
CA LEU A 160 21.68 -9.32 10.65
C LEU A 160 22.63 -10.29 11.37
N GLU A 161 22.68 -11.56 10.96
CA GLU A 161 23.53 -12.56 11.58
C GLU A 161 25.02 -12.20 11.42
N VAL A 162 25.42 -11.69 10.25
CA VAL A 162 26.79 -11.21 10.01
C VAL A 162 27.15 -10.03 10.93
N ALA A 163 26.23 -9.09 11.14
CA ALA A 163 26.44 -7.93 12.01
C ALA A 163 26.54 -8.30 13.50
N HIS A 164 25.89 -9.39 13.93
CA HIS A 164 25.92 -9.88 15.32
C HIS A 164 27.04 -10.90 15.59
N ARG A 165 27.94 -11.15 14.63
CA ARG A 165 29.06 -12.08 14.81
C ARG A 165 29.94 -11.66 15.97
N SER A 166 30.47 -12.66 16.68
CA SER A 166 31.49 -12.44 17.70
C SER A 166 32.74 -11.81 17.07
N PRO A 167 33.35 -10.79 17.70
CA PRO A 167 34.66 -10.28 17.27
C PRO A 167 35.76 -11.35 17.20
N ASP A 168 35.59 -12.44 17.97
CA ASP A 168 36.54 -13.56 18.04
C ASP A 168 36.19 -14.71 17.07
N ASP A 169 35.20 -14.53 16.19
CA ASP A 169 34.85 -15.54 15.18
C ASP A 169 36.03 -15.71 14.20
N PRO A 170 36.66 -16.91 14.13
CA PRO A 170 37.87 -17.12 13.33
C PRO A 170 37.61 -17.15 11.82
N ARG A 171 36.34 -17.22 11.39
CA ARG A 171 35.96 -17.23 9.97
C ARG A 171 36.11 -15.84 9.36
N SER A 172 36.48 -15.78 8.09
CA SER A 172 36.33 -14.54 7.32
C SER A 172 34.85 -14.15 7.19
N VAL A 173 34.59 -12.87 6.90
CA VAL A 173 33.22 -12.38 6.63
C VAL A 173 32.56 -13.15 5.49
N ALA A 174 33.33 -13.48 4.44
CA ALA A 174 32.82 -14.22 3.29
C ALA A 174 32.42 -15.65 3.65
N GLU A 175 33.25 -16.36 4.43
CA GLU A 175 32.95 -17.73 4.88
C GLU A 175 31.72 -17.77 5.79
N ALA A 176 31.64 -16.87 6.77
CA ALA A 176 30.49 -16.79 7.65
C ALA A 176 29.20 -16.48 6.87
N ARG A 177 29.27 -15.54 5.91
CA ARG A 177 28.12 -15.21 5.04
C ARG A 177 27.66 -16.40 4.22
N ALA A 178 28.58 -17.18 3.65
CA ALA A 178 28.26 -18.38 2.88
C ALA A 178 27.62 -19.48 3.75
N GLU A 179 28.10 -19.65 4.97
CA GLU A 179 27.52 -20.62 5.92
C GLU A 179 26.11 -20.21 6.37
N ILE A 180 25.91 -18.94 6.75
CA ILE A 180 24.60 -18.41 7.14
C ILE A 180 23.62 -18.51 5.96
N ALA A 181 24.07 -18.21 4.74
CA ALA A 181 23.30 -18.40 3.52
C ALA A 181 22.80 -19.85 3.36
N ALA A 182 23.67 -20.84 3.56
CA ALA A 182 23.29 -22.25 3.50
C ALA A 182 22.31 -22.65 4.62
N VAL A 183 22.42 -22.05 5.82
CA VAL A 183 21.46 -22.23 6.91
C VAL A 183 20.10 -21.65 6.52
N MET A 184 20.07 -20.46 5.91
CA MET A 184 18.83 -19.84 5.43
C MET A 184 18.18 -20.64 4.29
N ASP A 185 18.96 -21.21 3.38
CA ASP A 185 18.45 -22.08 2.31
C ASP A 185 17.78 -23.35 2.89
N ARG A 186 18.39 -23.94 3.92
CA ARG A 186 17.79 -25.07 4.64
C ARG A 186 16.52 -24.66 5.38
N ARG A 187 16.54 -23.51 6.05
CA ARG A 187 15.38 -22.94 6.74
C ARG A 187 14.21 -22.73 5.77
N ALA A 188 14.46 -22.16 4.60
CA ALA A 188 13.44 -21.99 3.56
C ALA A 188 12.83 -23.34 3.14
N ALA A 189 13.64 -24.40 3.03
CA ALA A 189 13.17 -25.72 2.64
C ALA A 189 12.42 -26.46 3.76
N GLU A 190 12.94 -26.46 4.98
CA GLU A 190 12.58 -27.45 6.01
C GLU A 190 11.84 -26.86 7.23
N ASP A 191 12.02 -25.57 7.52
CA ASP A 191 11.54 -24.98 8.77
C ASP A 191 10.17 -24.29 8.66
N LEU A 192 9.70 -23.75 9.78
CA LEU A 192 8.42 -23.07 9.89
C LEU A 192 8.60 -21.55 9.89
N PRO A 193 7.64 -20.78 9.34
CA PRO A 193 7.58 -19.35 9.52
C PRO A 193 7.56 -18.93 10.99
N TYR A 194 8.08 -17.74 11.28
CA TYR A 194 8.00 -17.12 12.60
C TYR A 194 6.96 -15.99 12.57
N VAL A 195 5.78 -16.26 13.15
CA VAL A 195 4.64 -15.34 13.12
C VAL A 195 4.26 -14.87 14.51
N PHE A 196 4.00 -13.57 14.67
CA PHE A 196 3.50 -12.93 15.88
C PHE A 196 2.28 -12.04 15.58
N ILE A 197 1.65 -11.51 16.63
CA ILE A 197 0.42 -10.74 16.53
C ILE A 197 0.72 -9.24 16.65
N GLY A 198 0.09 -8.47 15.76
CA GLY A 198 -0.03 -7.02 15.84
C GLY A 198 -1.43 -6.58 16.27
N LEU A 199 -1.54 -5.35 16.78
CA LEU A 199 -2.78 -4.75 17.23
C LEU A 199 -3.37 -3.83 16.14
N PRO A 200 -4.67 -3.96 15.82
CA PRO A 200 -5.35 -3.02 14.93
C PRO A 200 -5.24 -1.55 15.38
N SER A 201 -5.11 -1.28 16.68
CA SER A 201 -4.94 0.06 17.23
C SER A 201 -3.61 0.74 16.88
N ALA A 202 -2.63 0.00 16.35
CA ALA A 202 -1.37 0.56 15.86
C ALA A 202 -1.49 1.16 14.45
N ILE A 203 -2.59 0.87 13.73
CA ILE A 203 -2.77 1.29 12.33
C ILE A 203 -2.94 2.82 12.23
N THR A 204 -2.30 3.39 11.21
CA THR A 204 -2.55 4.75 10.74
C THR A 204 -2.63 4.77 9.22
N GLY A 205 -3.12 5.86 8.64
CA GLY A 205 -3.23 6.02 7.20
C GLY A 205 -1.87 6.12 6.50
N PRO A 206 -1.84 5.94 5.17
CA PRO A 206 -0.61 5.93 4.37
C PRO A 206 0.08 7.31 4.27
N TYR A 207 -0.61 8.38 4.68
CA TYR A 207 -0.14 9.76 4.62
C TYR A 207 -0.31 10.52 5.95
N ASP A 208 -0.65 9.80 7.01
CA ASP A 208 -0.76 10.37 8.34
C ASP A 208 0.64 10.54 8.97
N ASP A 209 0.75 11.44 9.93
CA ASP A 209 1.97 11.57 10.73
C ASP A 209 2.13 10.33 11.65
N VAL A 210 3.37 9.89 11.80
CA VAL A 210 3.76 8.87 12.79
C VAL A 210 4.27 9.60 14.01
N VAL A 211 3.57 9.49 15.14
CA VAL A 211 4.07 10.01 16.41
C VAL A 211 5.08 9.01 16.98
N LEU A 212 6.32 9.44 17.19
CA LEU A 212 7.35 8.66 17.87
C LEU A 212 7.16 8.85 19.38
N PRO A 213 6.73 7.80 20.12
CA PRO A 213 6.49 7.90 21.55
C PRO A 213 7.76 8.28 22.29
N SER A 214 7.64 9.04 23.38
CA SER A 214 8.78 9.51 24.15
C SER A 214 9.61 8.38 24.77
N TRP A 215 9.03 7.18 24.89
CA TRP A 215 9.70 5.98 25.39
C TRP A 215 10.44 5.17 24.32
N ALA A 216 10.20 5.44 23.03
CA ALA A 216 10.86 4.73 21.93
C ALA A 216 12.27 5.29 21.73
N GLU A 217 13.28 4.52 22.11
CA GLU A 217 14.69 4.95 22.06
C GLU A 217 15.32 4.68 20.68
N GLN A 218 14.84 3.64 19.98
CA GLN A 218 15.37 3.17 18.71
C GLN A 218 14.26 2.79 17.72
N PRO A 219 13.35 3.72 17.37
CA PRO A 219 12.32 3.46 16.37
C PRO A 219 12.93 3.24 14.98
N ASP A 220 12.45 2.21 14.28
CA ASP A 220 12.98 1.72 13.03
C ASP A 220 11.85 1.46 12.02
N TRP A 221 12.17 1.48 10.72
CA TRP A 221 11.24 1.20 9.63
C TRP A 221 11.38 -0.24 9.13
N GLU A 222 10.24 -0.79 8.70
CA GLU A 222 10.14 -2.12 8.11
C GLU A 222 9.02 -2.09 7.06
N LEU A 223 9.30 -1.64 5.84
CA LEU A 223 8.28 -1.64 4.77
C LEU A 223 8.03 -3.08 4.31
N GLU A 224 6.76 -3.48 4.20
CA GLU A 224 6.34 -4.85 3.95
C GLU A 224 5.19 -4.95 2.95
N LEU A 225 5.16 -6.08 2.24
CA LEU A 225 3.96 -6.56 1.57
C LEU A 225 3.00 -7.12 2.63
N ALA A 226 1.72 -6.75 2.56
CA ALA A 226 0.68 -7.32 3.40
C ALA A 226 -0.40 -7.98 2.54
N ALA A 227 -0.71 -9.24 2.81
CA ALA A 227 -1.84 -9.94 2.20
C ALA A 227 -3.13 -9.64 2.99
N VAL A 228 -4.24 -9.46 2.27
CA VAL A 228 -5.55 -9.18 2.85
C VAL A 228 -6.46 -10.37 2.64
N ILE A 229 -7.06 -10.88 3.71
CA ILE A 229 -7.89 -12.09 3.66
C ILE A 229 -9.30 -11.75 3.17
N SER A 230 -9.88 -12.55 2.28
CA SER A 230 -11.28 -12.45 1.79
C SER A 230 -12.17 -13.59 2.27
N ARG A 231 -11.61 -14.73 2.63
CA ARG A 231 -12.37 -15.92 3.04
C ARG A 231 -11.84 -16.46 4.36
N PRO A 232 -12.70 -16.94 5.28
CA PRO A 232 -12.22 -17.55 6.52
C PRO A 232 -11.25 -18.71 6.23
N ALA A 233 -10.05 -18.68 6.80
CA ALA A 233 -9.04 -19.72 6.63
C ALA A 233 -8.72 -20.36 7.99
N TYR A 234 -8.84 -21.68 8.10
CA TYR A 234 -8.41 -22.42 9.27
C TYR A 234 -7.92 -23.80 8.85
N ARG A 235 -6.65 -24.08 9.15
CA ARG A 235 -5.94 -25.30 8.76
C ARG A 235 -5.97 -25.56 7.25
N VAL A 236 -5.89 -24.50 6.45
CA VAL A 236 -5.84 -24.61 4.99
C VAL A 236 -4.44 -25.05 4.56
N SER A 237 -4.38 -25.85 3.49
CA SER A 237 -3.09 -26.23 2.88
C SER A 237 -2.38 -25.03 2.24
N VAL A 238 -1.11 -25.20 1.85
CA VAL A 238 -0.38 -24.14 1.14
C VAL A 238 -0.98 -23.92 -0.24
N GLU A 239 -1.44 -24.99 -0.87
CA GLU A 239 -2.05 -25.01 -2.19
C GLU A 239 -3.39 -24.26 -2.23
N GLU A 240 -4.18 -24.34 -1.16
CA GLU A 240 -5.46 -23.64 -1.02
C GLU A 240 -5.30 -22.21 -0.49
N ALA A 241 -4.17 -21.86 0.13
CA ALA A 241 -4.01 -20.63 0.88
C ALA A 241 -4.29 -19.35 0.05
N MET A 242 -3.90 -19.36 -1.22
CA MET A 242 -4.09 -18.19 -2.10
C MET A 242 -5.56 -17.95 -2.46
N ASP A 243 -6.42 -18.96 -2.39
CA ASP A 243 -7.87 -18.82 -2.60
C ASP A 243 -8.55 -18.00 -1.48
N HIS A 244 -7.84 -17.73 -0.39
CA HIS A 244 -8.31 -16.93 0.74
C HIS A 244 -7.80 -15.49 0.72
N VAL A 245 -6.96 -15.12 -0.25
CA VAL A 245 -6.35 -13.79 -0.35
C VAL A 245 -7.16 -12.92 -1.33
N ALA A 246 -7.70 -11.81 -0.83
CA ALA A 246 -8.40 -10.81 -1.64
C ALA A 246 -7.44 -10.05 -2.54
N GLY A 247 -6.27 -9.73 -2.00
CA GLY A 247 -5.32 -8.80 -2.59
C GLY A 247 -4.23 -8.42 -1.64
N TYR A 248 -3.50 -7.36 -2.01
CA TYR A 248 -2.31 -6.91 -1.32
C TYR A 248 -2.35 -5.43 -1.02
N THR A 249 -1.70 -5.04 0.06
CA THR A 249 -1.46 -3.65 0.44
C THR A 249 -0.04 -3.47 0.97
N ILE A 250 0.35 -2.22 1.23
CA ILE A 250 1.63 -1.89 1.84
C ILE A 250 1.40 -1.66 3.33
N ALA A 251 2.28 -2.21 4.16
CA ALA A 251 2.36 -1.90 5.58
C ALA A 251 3.79 -1.46 5.91
N ASN A 252 3.96 -0.56 6.87
CA ASN A 252 5.27 -0.27 7.46
C ASN A 252 5.24 -0.68 8.94
N ASP A 253 5.92 -1.75 9.30
CA ASP A 253 5.88 -2.38 10.63
C ASP A 253 6.91 -1.76 11.58
N LEU A 254 6.64 -0.52 12.00
CA LEU A 254 7.58 0.26 12.78
C LEU A 254 7.94 -0.44 14.09
N THR A 255 9.23 -0.45 14.40
CA THR A 255 9.75 -1.23 15.53
C THR A 255 10.69 -0.41 16.37
N ASP A 256 10.41 -0.28 17.66
CA ASP A 256 11.40 0.18 18.62
C ASP A 256 12.37 -0.96 18.99
N ARG A 257 13.57 -0.91 18.42
CA ARG A 257 14.60 -1.95 18.57
C ARG A 257 15.08 -2.11 20.01
N ALA A 258 15.05 -1.03 20.79
CA ALA A 258 15.50 -1.01 22.18
C ALA A 258 14.61 -1.83 23.12
N THR A 259 13.39 -2.17 22.69
CA THR A 259 12.39 -2.85 23.51
C THR A 259 11.94 -4.20 22.96
N VAL A 260 12.52 -4.65 21.83
CA VAL A 260 12.27 -5.99 21.26
C VAL A 260 12.54 -7.08 22.29
N PHE A 261 13.65 -7.00 23.04
CA PHE A 261 13.94 -7.95 24.11
C PHE A 261 13.83 -7.30 25.48
N ARG A 262 13.29 -8.05 26.43
CA ARG A 262 13.27 -7.65 27.83
C ARG A 262 14.69 -7.49 28.38
N ARG A 263 14.93 -6.38 29.08
CA ARG A 263 16.24 -6.08 29.71
C ARG A 263 16.51 -6.93 30.95
N ASP A 264 15.46 -7.30 31.69
CA ASP A 264 15.53 -7.97 32.99
C ASP A 264 15.56 -9.51 32.90
N MET A 265 14.93 -10.10 31.88
CA MET A 265 14.87 -11.55 31.71
C MET A 265 14.75 -11.95 30.23
N LYS A 266 15.90 -11.96 29.53
CA LYS A 266 15.98 -12.29 28.08
C LYS A 266 15.37 -13.64 27.71
N ALA A 267 15.34 -14.60 28.63
CA ALA A 267 14.75 -15.94 28.41
C ALA A 267 13.23 -15.92 28.17
N ILE A 268 12.52 -14.86 28.58
CA ILE A 268 11.10 -14.68 28.26
C ILE A 268 10.90 -14.39 26.76
N GLY A 269 11.95 -13.97 26.06
CA GLY A 269 11.93 -13.71 24.63
C GLY A 269 11.52 -12.29 24.28
N THR A 270 10.88 -12.15 23.12
CA THR A 270 10.56 -10.87 22.51
C THR A 270 9.27 -10.26 23.05
N ASP A 271 9.28 -8.95 23.29
CA ASP A 271 8.12 -8.15 23.70
C ASP A 271 7.57 -7.38 22.50
N TRP A 272 6.87 -8.10 21.62
CA TRP A 272 6.28 -7.54 20.40
C TRP A 272 5.22 -6.49 20.70
N LEU A 273 4.47 -6.66 21.80
CA LEU A 273 3.50 -5.67 22.25
C LEU A 273 4.19 -4.32 22.44
N ARG A 274 5.26 -4.28 23.24
CA ARG A 274 5.93 -3.02 23.53
C ARG A 274 6.68 -2.43 22.33
N SER A 275 7.31 -3.27 21.51
CA SER A 275 8.20 -2.82 20.44
C SER A 275 7.49 -2.37 19.15
N LYS A 276 6.31 -2.90 18.84
CA LYS A 276 5.66 -2.68 17.52
C LYS A 276 4.25 -2.09 17.57
N ASN A 277 3.62 -2.02 18.74
CA ASN A 277 2.17 -1.76 18.83
C ASN A 277 1.80 -0.38 19.40
N ALA A 278 2.69 0.60 19.32
CA ALA A 278 2.33 1.98 19.63
C ALA A 278 1.31 2.51 18.59
N PRO A 279 0.40 3.43 18.97
CA PRO A 279 -0.47 4.09 17.99
C PRO A 279 0.36 4.73 16.86
N GLY A 280 0.04 4.38 15.60
CA GLY A 280 0.76 4.87 14.42
C GLY A 280 1.97 4.03 13.97
N PHE A 281 2.30 2.93 14.66
CA PHE A 281 3.42 2.06 14.28
C PHE A 281 3.09 1.06 13.16
N THR A 282 1.88 1.13 12.59
CA THR A 282 1.55 0.38 11.37
C THR A 282 0.89 1.28 10.31
N PRO A 283 1.62 2.21 9.66
CA PRO A 283 1.12 2.88 8.47
C PRO A 283 0.69 1.87 7.40
N LEU A 284 -0.57 1.94 6.98
CA LEU A 284 -1.22 0.95 6.11
C LEU A 284 -1.83 1.61 4.88
N GLY A 285 -1.68 0.98 3.71
CA GLY A 285 -2.28 1.44 2.47
C GLY A 285 -1.26 1.98 1.46
N PRO A 286 -1.69 2.72 0.43
CA PRO A 286 -2.99 3.40 0.34
C PRO A 286 -4.15 2.51 -0.09
N TRP A 287 -3.87 1.43 -0.83
CA TRP A 287 -4.91 0.65 -1.50
C TRP A 287 -4.80 -0.84 -1.18
N ILE A 288 -5.92 -1.55 -1.31
CA ILE A 288 -5.95 -3.00 -1.47
C ILE A 288 -6.09 -3.28 -2.96
N VAL A 289 -5.03 -3.80 -3.56
CA VAL A 289 -4.99 -4.18 -4.98
C VAL A 289 -5.41 -5.64 -5.10
N PRO A 290 -6.46 -5.97 -5.88
CA PRO A 290 -6.93 -7.33 -6.02
C PRO A 290 -5.82 -8.30 -6.43
N ALA A 291 -5.81 -9.51 -5.85
CA ALA A 291 -4.73 -10.47 -6.07
C ALA A 291 -4.55 -10.81 -7.56
N GLY A 292 -5.64 -10.95 -8.32
CA GLY A 292 -5.60 -11.20 -9.76
C GLY A 292 -5.08 -10.05 -10.62
N SER A 293 -4.88 -8.86 -10.05
CA SER A 293 -4.23 -7.73 -10.72
C SER A 293 -2.71 -7.70 -10.51
N VAL A 294 -2.20 -8.52 -9.59
CA VAL A 294 -0.77 -8.65 -9.29
C VAL A 294 -0.23 -9.89 -9.99
N ALA A 295 0.71 -9.71 -10.92
CA ALA A 295 1.22 -10.80 -11.75
C ALA A 295 1.96 -11.88 -10.93
N ASP A 296 2.84 -11.46 -10.01
CA ASP A 296 3.54 -12.36 -9.09
C ASP A 296 3.81 -11.65 -7.76
N SER A 297 3.14 -12.07 -6.69
CA SER A 297 3.38 -11.54 -5.34
C SER A 297 4.77 -11.86 -4.80
N GLY A 298 5.41 -12.91 -5.34
CA GLY A 298 6.77 -13.30 -5.03
C GLY A 298 7.82 -12.52 -5.82
N ASP A 299 7.46 -11.52 -6.64
CA ASP A 299 8.43 -10.67 -7.34
C ASP A 299 7.99 -9.20 -7.48
N LEU A 300 7.78 -8.56 -6.33
CA LEU A 300 7.48 -7.14 -6.24
C LEU A 300 8.69 -6.40 -5.70
N ARG A 301 9.03 -5.26 -6.30
CA ARG A 301 10.06 -4.37 -5.76
C ARG A 301 9.48 -3.61 -4.58
N VAL A 302 10.17 -3.66 -3.44
CA VAL A 302 9.89 -2.90 -2.21
C VAL A 302 10.96 -1.83 -2.10
N THR A 303 10.56 -0.56 -2.08
CA THR A 303 11.47 0.57 -1.96
C THR A 303 11.02 1.50 -0.84
N LEU A 304 11.92 1.87 0.06
CA LEU A 304 11.71 2.89 1.08
C LEU A 304 12.84 3.92 1.01
N LYS A 305 12.48 5.20 1.01
CA LYS A 305 13.41 6.32 1.16
C LYS A 305 13.19 7.02 2.49
N LEU A 306 14.27 7.37 3.16
CA LEU A 306 14.26 8.24 4.34
C LEU A 306 14.86 9.59 3.94
N ASN A 307 14.06 10.66 4.02
CA ASN A 307 14.46 12.02 3.63
C ASN A 307 15.04 12.09 2.20
N GLY A 308 14.53 11.27 1.28
CA GLY A 308 14.96 11.21 -0.12
C GLY A 308 16.10 10.22 -0.41
N GLU A 309 16.76 9.66 0.61
CA GLU A 309 17.81 8.65 0.45
C GLU A 309 17.21 7.24 0.51
N THR A 310 17.53 6.40 -0.47
CA THR A 310 17.04 5.01 -0.54
C THR A 310 17.65 4.17 0.58
N MET A 311 16.79 3.60 1.42
CA MET A 311 17.17 2.76 2.56
C MET A 311 16.86 1.29 2.32
N GLN A 312 15.68 0.98 1.76
CA GLN A 312 15.30 -0.36 1.31
C GLN A 312 15.09 -0.33 -0.21
N ASP A 313 15.60 -1.33 -0.90
CA ASP A 313 15.37 -1.51 -2.34
C ASP A 313 15.61 -2.97 -2.74
N GLU A 314 14.60 -3.81 -2.54
CA GLU A 314 14.71 -5.27 -2.70
C GLU A 314 13.46 -5.91 -3.32
N SER A 315 13.58 -7.15 -3.82
CA SER A 315 12.44 -7.92 -4.34
C SER A 315 11.83 -8.83 -3.27
N THR A 316 10.51 -9.01 -3.29
CA THR A 316 9.81 -10.05 -2.53
C THR A 316 10.26 -11.48 -2.90
N LYS A 317 11.02 -11.66 -3.99
CA LYS A 317 11.68 -12.94 -4.35
C LYS A 317 12.61 -13.47 -3.27
N ASP A 318 13.14 -12.58 -2.44
CA ASP A 318 14.05 -12.93 -1.36
C ASP A 318 13.33 -13.47 -0.11
N MET A 319 11.98 -13.54 -0.12
CA MET A 319 11.22 -14.15 0.96
C MET A 319 11.59 -15.64 1.12
N LEU A 320 11.89 -16.05 2.36
CA LEU A 320 12.07 -17.45 2.74
C LEU A 320 10.74 -18.21 2.67
N PHE A 321 9.67 -17.58 3.12
CA PHE A 321 8.31 -18.13 3.11
C PHE A 321 7.36 -17.15 2.44
N GLY A 322 6.89 -17.49 1.23
CA GLY A 322 5.92 -16.67 0.50
C GLY A 322 4.53 -16.63 1.16
N VAL A 323 3.66 -15.76 0.64
CA VAL A 323 2.32 -15.47 1.17
C VAL A 323 1.50 -16.73 1.45
N ALA A 324 1.45 -17.67 0.51
CA ALA A 324 0.69 -18.92 0.65
C ALA A 324 1.13 -19.72 1.90
N ARG A 325 2.44 -19.82 2.15
CA ARG A 325 2.99 -20.54 3.30
C ARG A 325 2.72 -19.82 4.61
N LEU A 326 2.77 -18.48 4.62
CA LEU A 326 2.43 -17.67 5.79
C LEU A 326 0.95 -17.79 6.17
N VAL A 327 0.05 -17.67 5.19
CA VAL A 327 -1.40 -17.83 5.38
C VAL A 327 -1.72 -19.24 5.87
N SER A 328 -1.19 -20.28 5.22
CA SER A 328 -1.37 -21.67 5.67
C SER A 328 -0.86 -21.85 7.10
N TYR A 329 0.36 -21.41 7.40
CA TYR A 329 0.96 -21.51 8.73
C TYR A 329 0.13 -20.82 9.82
N ALA A 330 -0.22 -19.55 9.62
CA ALA A 330 -1.04 -18.80 10.57
C ALA A 330 -2.40 -19.48 10.79
N SER A 331 -3.01 -19.98 9.70
CA SER A 331 -4.31 -20.65 9.74
C SER A 331 -4.31 -21.95 10.56
N ARG A 332 -3.14 -22.60 10.77
CA ARG A 332 -3.05 -23.83 11.56
C ARG A 332 -3.32 -23.59 13.05
N THR A 333 -3.07 -22.37 13.51
CA THR A 333 -3.21 -21.96 14.92
C THR A 333 -4.43 -21.08 15.12
N ALA A 334 -4.62 -20.06 14.28
CA ALA A 334 -5.71 -19.10 14.40
C ALA A 334 -6.61 -19.18 13.16
N ARG A 335 -7.92 -18.96 13.33
CA ARG A 335 -8.82 -18.76 12.20
C ARG A 335 -8.61 -17.34 11.67
N LEU A 336 -8.17 -17.22 10.42
CA LEU A 336 -8.13 -15.93 9.70
C LEU A 336 -9.53 -15.59 9.22
N LEU A 337 -9.90 -14.32 9.24
CA LEU A 337 -11.20 -13.80 8.85
C LEU A 337 -11.07 -12.76 7.72
N PRO A 338 -12.13 -12.53 6.94
CA PRO A 338 -12.11 -11.49 5.92
C PRO A 338 -11.77 -10.12 6.52
N GLY A 339 -10.84 -9.41 5.88
CA GLY A 339 -10.27 -8.15 6.34
C GLY A 339 -9.04 -8.29 7.22
N ASP A 340 -8.67 -9.49 7.69
CA ASP A 340 -7.42 -9.68 8.43
C ASP A 340 -6.18 -9.49 7.54
N LEU A 341 -5.08 -9.12 8.17
CA LEU A 341 -3.80 -8.86 7.50
C LEU A 341 -2.77 -9.93 7.85
N VAL A 342 -2.01 -10.36 6.83
CA VAL A 342 -0.79 -11.15 6.98
C VAL A 342 0.37 -10.34 6.40
N LEU A 343 1.12 -9.70 7.29
CA LEU A 343 2.36 -8.97 7.03
C LEU A 343 3.49 -9.97 6.84
N THR A 344 4.27 -9.78 5.76
CA THR A 344 5.15 -10.82 5.23
C THR A 344 6.60 -10.70 5.68
N GLY A 345 6.92 -9.73 6.53
CA GLY A 345 8.28 -9.38 6.91
C GLY A 345 8.87 -8.32 5.97
N SER A 346 9.98 -7.74 6.41
CA SER A 346 10.65 -6.67 5.69
C SER A 346 11.98 -7.11 5.07
N PRO A 347 12.32 -6.62 3.85
CA PRO A 347 13.63 -6.87 3.25
C PRO A 347 14.76 -6.14 3.98
N ALA A 348 15.99 -6.40 3.53
CA ALA A 348 17.17 -5.70 4.03
C ALA A 348 17.06 -4.17 3.85
N GLY A 349 17.79 -3.42 4.67
CA GLY A 349 17.82 -1.96 4.61
C GLY A 349 16.98 -1.22 5.67
N ASN A 350 16.64 -1.90 6.76
CA ASN A 350 16.13 -1.23 7.96
C ASN A 350 17.20 -0.33 8.60
N GLY A 351 16.80 0.57 9.49
CA GLY A 351 17.66 1.56 10.12
C GLY A 351 18.80 0.96 10.93
N MET A 352 18.62 -0.22 11.54
CA MET A 352 19.72 -0.95 12.18
C MET A 352 20.83 -1.33 11.20
N HIS A 353 20.49 -1.72 9.97
CA HIS A 353 21.48 -2.01 8.92
C HIS A 353 22.34 -0.78 8.59
N TRP A 354 21.73 0.40 8.57
CA TRP A 354 22.40 1.66 8.23
C TRP A 354 23.00 2.40 9.43
N GLY A 355 22.78 1.93 10.67
CA GLY A 355 23.11 2.67 11.88
C GLY A 355 22.34 3.99 12.03
N ARG A 356 21.15 4.09 11.40
CA ARG A 356 20.31 5.29 11.35
C ARG A 356 18.87 4.94 11.71
N LEU A 357 18.43 5.32 12.90
CA LEU A 357 17.07 5.10 13.42
C LEU A 357 16.22 6.38 13.34
N LEU A 358 14.90 6.24 13.27
CA LEU A 358 13.92 7.32 13.07
C LEU A 358 13.99 8.40 14.17
N ARG A 359 13.70 9.64 13.79
CA ARG A 359 13.68 10.82 14.68
C ARG A 359 12.55 11.77 14.27
N GLY A 360 12.14 12.63 15.19
CA GLY A 360 11.19 13.70 14.87
C GLY A 360 11.68 14.57 13.71
N GLY A 361 10.81 14.80 12.73
CA GLY A 361 11.10 15.55 11.50
C GLY A 361 11.46 14.67 10.29
N ASP A 362 11.75 13.38 10.48
CA ASP A 362 12.02 12.46 9.38
C ASP A 362 10.79 12.23 8.50
N VAL A 363 11.01 12.00 7.20
CA VAL A 363 9.98 11.63 6.24
C VAL A 363 10.35 10.31 5.59
N MET A 364 9.43 9.35 5.63
CA MET A 364 9.53 8.07 4.94
C MET A 364 8.65 8.09 3.70
N ASP A 365 9.22 7.80 2.54
CA ASP A 365 8.52 7.59 1.27
C ASP A 365 8.67 6.12 0.87
N GLY A 366 7.58 5.34 0.99
CA GLY A 366 7.58 3.89 0.75
C GLY A 366 6.71 3.51 -0.45
N SER A 367 7.13 2.54 -1.25
CA SER A 367 6.32 2.01 -2.37
C SER A 367 6.59 0.54 -2.61
N ILE A 368 5.58 -0.17 -3.11
CA ILE A 368 5.73 -1.54 -3.63
C ILE A 368 5.17 -1.57 -5.05
N THR A 369 5.88 -2.23 -5.99
CA THR A 369 5.47 -2.32 -7.40
C THR A 369 3.99 -2.66 -7.54
N GLY A 370 3.24 -1.77 -8.16
CA GLY A 370 1.81 -1.98 -8.43
C GLY A 370 0.88 -1.84 -7.24
N LEU A 371 1.33 -1.37 -6.07
CA LEU A 371 0.48 -1.20 -4.87
C LEU A 371 0.27 0.26 -4.43
N GLY A 372 0.90 1.22 -5.13
CA GLY A 372 0.89 2.63 -4.75
C GLY A 372 2.08 3.01 -3.87
N ALA A 373 1.91 4.07 -3.08
CA ALA A 373 2.97 4.60 -2.23
C ALA A 373 2.40 5.20 -0.93
N GLN A 374 3.19 5.12 0.13
CA GLN A 374 3.00 5.77 1.42
C GLN A 374 3.98 6.95 1.55
N ARG A 375 3.57 7.98 2.28
CA ARG A 375 4.45 9.07 2.68
C ARG A 375 4.10 9.53 4.09
N THR A 376 4.88 9.11 5.07
CA THR A 376 4.63 9.42 6.48
C THR A 376 5.74 10.30 7.06
N ARG A 377 5.35 11.29 7.86
CA ARG A 377 6.29 12.14 8.58
C ARG A 377 6.33 11.72 10.04
N CYS A 378 7.52 11.52 10.57
CA CYS A 378 7.75 11.26 11.98
C CYS A 378 7.65 12.56 12.77
N VAL A 379 6.87 12.57 13.84
CA VAL A 379 6.73 13.70 14.77
C VAL A 379 7.11 13.20 16.16
N ALA A 380 7.95 13.93 16.88
CA ALA A 380 8.25 13.57 18.26
C ALA A 380 7.02 13.81 19.14
N GLU A 381 6.69 12.87 20.03
CA GLU A 381 5.66 13.09 21.04
C GLU A 381 6.00 14.30 21.90
N GLU A 382 5.09 15.27 21.96
CA GLU A 382 5.24 16.42 22.86
C GLU A 382 5.12 15.92 24.30
N SER A 383 6.10 16.26 25.14
CA SER A 383 6.01 15.94 26.56
C SER A 383 4.80 16.68 27.15
N ALA A 384 3.89 15.94 27.78
CA ALA A 384 2.79 16.56 28.53
C ALA A 384 3.40 17.51 29.58
N SER A 385 3.16 18.81 29.40
CA SER A 385 3.64 19.88 30.28
C SER A 385 3.00 19.85 31.66
#